data_AF-A0AAV5NH51-F1
#
_entry.id   AF-A0AAV5NH51-F1
#
_cell.length_a   1.000
_cell.length_b   1.000
_cell.length_c   1.000
_cell.angle_alpha   90.00
_cell.angle_beta   90.00
_cell.angle_gamma   90.00
#
_symmetry.space_group_name_H-M   'P 1'
#
loop_
_entity.id
_entity.type
_entity.pdbx_description
1 polymer ?
#
loop_
_entity_poly.entity_id
_entity_poly.type
_entity_poly.pdbx_seq_one_letter_code
_entity_poly.pdbx_strand_id
1 'polypeptide(L)'
;MRPISLLFAFALGVTAFYHAAEAADPAPPRAYYWHNWTDHNGVSHMTRCPFHNYILKTMSKPAGPQWQDRLKSGQAQIISTVQPPHWDGSWHPDPKVQWIIPLKGTWYVTAMDGTRVEMGPGDVSLGEDQMSRKDSQGHIGHFAGNVGDDAVTLMVIQTNEQPTTDQPCRFK
;
A
#
# COMPACT_ATOMS: atom_id res chain seq x y z
N MET A 1 72.18 -24.09 -51.26
CA MET A 1 71.64 -23.15 -50.25
C MET A 1 70.13 -23.14 -50.42
N ARG A 2 69.38 -23.55 -49.40
CA ARG A 2 67.91 -23.71 -49.42
C ARG A 2 67.23 -22.38 -49.06
N PRO A 3 66.22 -21.89 -49.78
CA PRO A 3 65.32 -20.87 -49.25
C PRO A 3 64.13 -21.51 -48.55
N ILE A 4 63.80 -20.89 -47.42
CA ILE A 4 62.84 -21.30 -46.39
C ILE A 4 61.41 -20.93 -46.84
N SER A 5 60.49 -21.90 -46.84
CA SER A 5 59.06 -21.64 -47.03
C SER A 5 58.46 -21.08 -45.73
N LEU A 6 58.02 -19.82 -45.74
CA LEU A 6 57.20 -19.27 -44.65
C LEU A 6 55.73 -19.71 -44.84
N LEU A 7 55.25 -20.52 -43.92
CA LEU A 7 53.82 -20.79 -43.73
C LEU A 7 53.19 -19.64 -42.94
N PHE A 8 52.31 -18.87 -43.60
CA PHE A 8 51.42 -17.94 -42.91
C PHE A 8 50.23 -18.70 -42.35
N ALA A 9 50.15 -18.84 -41.03
CA ALA A 9 48.97 -19.33 -40.35
C ALA A 9 47.92 -18.20 -40.26
N PHE A 10 46.82 -18.34 -40.98
CA PHE A 10 45.64 -17.48 -40.83
C PHE A 10 44.87 -17.92 -39.57
N ALA A 11 44.98 -17.17 -38.49
CA ALA A 11 44.13 -17.36 -37.32
C ALA A 11 42.74 -16.76 -37.60
N LEU A 12 41.73 -17.61 -37.83
CA LEU A 12 40.33 -17.17 -37.82
C LEU A 12 39.95 -16.77 -36.39
N GLY A 13 39.88 -15.46 -36.13
CA GLY A 13 39.30 -14.93 -34.91
C GLY A 13 37.78 -15.08 -34.93
N VAL A 14 37.25 -16.02 -34.14
CA VAL A 14 35.81 -16.09 -33.86
C VAL A 14 35.50 -14.99 -32.83
N THR A 15 35.03 -13.83 -33.30
CA THR A 15 34.45 -12.83 -32.41
C THR A 15 33.09 -13.34 -31.93
N ALA A 16 33.06 -13.90 -30.72
CA ALA A 16 31.81 -14.16 -30.03
C ALA A 16 31.13 -12.83 -29.74
N PHE A 17 30.05 -12.52 -30.48
CA PHE A 17 29.15 -11.44 -30.13
C PHE A 17 28.44 -11.81 -28.82
N TYR A 18 29.00 -11.38 -27.69
CA TYR A 18 28.27 -11.35 -26.43
C TYR A 18 27.11 -10.37 -26.59
N HIS A 19 25.93 -10.87 -26.96
CA HIS A 19 24.70 -10.18 -26.63
C HIS A 19 24.57 -10.25 -25.11
N ALA A 20 25.11 -9.25 -24.42
CA ALA A 20 24.56 -8.89 -23.13
C ALA A 20 23.11 -8.50 -23.42
N ALA A 21 22.19 -9.42 -23.19
CA ALA A 21 20.79 -9.05 -23.09
C ALA A 21 20.75 -7.96 -22.03
N GLU A 22 20.47 -6.71 -22.42
CA GLU A 22 20.04 -5.69 -21.48
C GLU A 22 18.88 -6.33 -20.73
N ALA A 23 19.09 -6.68 -19.46
CA ALA A 23 18.02 -7.13 -18.61
C ALA A 23 17.02 -5.97 -18.61
N ALA A 24 15.88 -6.16 -19.28
CA ALA A 24 14.83 -5.17 -19.30
C ALA A 24 14.55 -4.76 -17.86
N ASP A 25 14.44 -3.46 -17.61
CA ASP A 25 14.08 -2.97 -16.28
C ASP A 25 12.85 -3.74 -15.80
N PRO A 26 12.85 -4.23 -14.55
CA PRO A 26 11.72 -4.99 -14.04
C PRO A 26 10.44 -4.15 -14.19
N ALA A 27 9.32 -4.80 -14.49
CA ALA A 27 8.04 -4.09 -14.50
C ALA A 27 7.72 -3.59 -13.06
N PRO A 28 7.14 -2.39 -12.90
CA PRO A 28 6.74 -1.90 -11.58
C PRO A 28 5.76 -2.88 -10.91
N PRO A 29 5.91 -3.13 -9.58
CA PRO A 29 5.01 -4.01 -8.86
C PRO A 29 3.64 -3.36 -8.67
N ARG A 30 2.67 -4.15 -8.18
CA ARG A 30 1.40 -3.66 -7.67
C ARG A 30 1.28 -3.99 -6.19
N ALA A 31 0.98 -2.98 -5.38
CA ALA A 31 0.54 -3.15 -4.01
C ALA A 31 -0.81 -2.46 -3.85
N TYR A 32 -1.53 -2.80 -2.78
CA TYR A 32 -2.90 -2.34 -2.56
C TYR A 32 -3.10 -1.89 -1.13
N TYR A 33 -4.10 -1.04 -0.94
CA TYR A 33 -4.67 -0.68 0.35
C TYR A 33 -6.20 -0.69 0.24
N TRP A 34 -6.88 -0.81 1.37
CA TRP A 34 -8.31 -0.58 1.46
C TRP A 34 -8.58 0.88 1.78
N HIS A 35 -9.52 1.50 1.08
CA HIS A 35 -9.96 2.87 1.35
C HIS A 35 -11.37 2.81 1.92
N ASN A 36 -11.54 3.27 3.17
CA ASN A 36 -12.83 3.58 3.76
C ASN A 36 -13.15 5.05 3.45
N TRP A 37 -14.10 5.32 2.55
CA TRP A 37 -14.38 6.67 2.04
C TRP A 37 -15.87 6.98 2.07
N THR A 38 -16.25 8.26 2.12
CA THR A 38 -17.66 8.67 2.11
C THR A 38 -18.13 9.13 0.72
N ASP A 39 -19.33 8.70 0.30
CA ASP A 39 -20.04 9.22 -0.87
C ASP A 39 -20.83 10.51 -0.61
N HIS A 40 -21.38 11.12 -1.67
CA HIS A 40 -22.21 12.33 -1.57
C HIS A 40 -23.45 12.19 -0.67
N ASN A 41 -23.95 10.97 -0.47
CA ASN A 41 -25.10 10.72 0.40
C ASN A 41 -24.70 10.67 1.88
N GLY A 42 -23.39 10.59 2.18
CA GLY A 42 -22.88 10.45 3.53
C GLY A 42 -22.74 8.99 3.96
N VAL A 43 -22.75 8.04 3.02
CA VAL A 43 -22.56 6.60 3.28
C VAL A 43 -21.07 6.28 3.09
N SER A 44 -20.48 5.56 4.04
CA SER A 44 -19.12 5.05 3.90
C SER A 44 -19.07 3.76 3.08
N HIS A 45 -17.96 3.55 2.38
CA HIS A 45 -17.72 2.43 1.47
C HIS A 45 -16.28 1.93 1.62
N MET A 46 -16.08 0.64 1.38
CA MET A 46 -14.74 0.04 1.27
C MET A 46 -14.36 -0.21 -0.18
N THR A 47 -13.18 0.26 -0.60
CA THR A 47 -12.66 0.00 -1.96
C THR A 47 -11.20 -0.43 -1.91
N ARG A 48 -10.86 -1.49 -2.65
CA ARG A 48 -9.47 -1.95 -2.78
C ARG A 48 -8.75 -1.12 -3.84
N CYS A 49 -7.84 -0.28 -3.40
CA CYS A 49 -7.13 0.70 -4.22
C CYS A 49 -5.68 0.25 -4.46
N PRO A 50 -5.16 0.36 -5.69
CA PRO A 50 -3.73 0.15 -5.92
C PRO A 50 -2.93 1.39 -5.51
N PHE A 51 -1.67 1.19 -5.15
CA PHE A 51 -0.65 2.22 -5.27
C PHE A 51 -0.26 2.37 -6.76
N HIS A 52 -0.01 3.58 -7.22
CA HIS A 52 -0.04 3.93 -8.65
C HIS A 52 1.31 4.30 -9.25
N ASN A 53 2.18 4.99 -8.51
CA ASN A 53 3.33 5.70 -9.08
C ASN A 53 4.68 5.11 -8.63
N TYR A 54 4.83 3.79 -8.74
CA TYR A 54 6.08 3.11 -8.40
C TYR A 54 7.23 3.50 -9.35
N ILE A 55 8.28 4.10 -8.77
CA ILE A 55 9.52 4.43 -9.47
C ILE A 55 10.68 3.70 -8.78
N LEU A 56 11.48 2.96 -9.56
CA LEU A 56 12.66 2.24 -9.07
C LEU A 56 13.80 3.22 -8.78
N LYS A 57 14.05 3.52 -7.50
CA LYS A 57 15.08 4.47 -7.05
C LYS A 57 15.71 4.01 -5.75
N THR A 58 16.93 4.45 -5.46
CA THR A 58 17.51 4.29 -4.11
C THR A 58 16.81 5.25 -3.14
N MET A 59 16.47 4.79 -1.93
CA MET A 59 15.97 5.68 -0.86
C MET A 59 17.09 6.50 -0.24
N SER A 60 18.24 5.86 -0.01
CA SER A 60 19.46 6.49 0.49
C SER A 60 20.67 5.66 0.07
N LYS A 61 21.70 6.31 -0.46
CA LYS A 61 22.96 5.63 -0.78
C LYS A 61 23.65 5.18 0.53
N PRO A 62 24.33 4.02 0.55
CA PRO A 62 24.69 3.14 -0.58
C PRO A 62 23.67 2.02 -0.87
N ALA A 63 22.45 2.06 -0.35
CA ALA A 63 21.47 0.99 -0.56
C ALA A 63 21.07 0.85 -2.04
N GLY A 64 20.77 -0.38 -2.45
CA GLY A 64 20.22 -0.69 -3.78
C GLY A 64 18.87 0.01 -4.02
N PRO A 65 18.44 0.10 -5.29
CA PRO A 65 17.15 0.70 -5.61
C PRO A 65 15.98 -0.19 -5.14
N GLN A 66 14.87 0.45 -4.78
CA GLN A 66 13.59 -0.19 -4.53
C GLN A 66 12.46 0.61 -5.17
N TRP A 67 11.37 -0.08 -5.51
CA TRP A 67 10.17 0.55 -6.04
C TRP A 67 9.52 1.42 -4.97
N GLN A 68 9.36 2.70 -5.26
CA GLN A 68 8.77 3.66 -4.33
C GLN A 68 7.60 4.36 -4.99
N ASP A 69 6.43 4.31 -4.34
CA ASP A 69 5.34 5.22 -4.60
C ASP A 69 5.37 6.32 -3.51
N ARG A 70 5.63 7.56 -3.93
CA ARG A 70 5.82 8.68 -3.01
C ARG A 70 4.55 9.50 -2.93
N LEU A 71 3.78 9.23 -1.88
CA LEU A 71 2.65 10.07 -1.52
C LEU A 71 3.10 11.47 -1.10
N LYS A 72 2.16 12.41 -1.17
CA LYS A 72 2.35 13.81 -0.75
C LYS A 72 2.95 13.89 0.66
N SER A 73 3.98 14.70 0.82
CA SER A 73 4.59 14.96 2.13
C SER A 73 3.66 15.79 3.01
N GLY A 74 3.65 15.50 4.31
CA GLY A 74 2.83 16.20 5.29
C GLY A 74 3.24 15.85 6.72
N GLN A 75 2.64 16.55 7.68
CA GLN A 75 2.80 16.20 9.09
C GLN A 75 1.93 14.98 9.42
N ALA A 76 2.45 14.13 10.30
CA ALA A 76 1.73 12.96 10.78
C ALA A 76 1.98 12.71 12.27
N GLN A 77 0.99 12.11 12.93
CA GLN A 77 1.13 11.53 14.26
C GLN A 77 1.12 10.01 14.14
N ILE A 78 2.11 9.37 14.76
CA ILE A 78 2.24 7.91 14.78
C ILE A 78 1.74 7.40 16.13
N ILE A 79 0.84 6.42 16.10
CA ILE A 79 0.20 5.84 17.28
C ILE A 79 0.32 4.32 17.19
N SER A 80 0.95 3.70 18.18
CA SER A 80 0.87 2.26 18.39
C SER A 80 -0.29 1.98 19.34
N THR A 81 -1.24 1.14 18.92
CA THR A 81 -2.39 0.77 19.75
C THR A 81 -2.53 -0.74 19.86
N VAL A 82 -3.04 -1.20 21.00
CA VAL A 82 -3.39 -2.58 21.25
C VAL A 82 -4.86 -2.62 21.65
N GLN A 83 -5.68 -3.18 20.78
CA GLN A 83 -7.08 -3.48 21.07
C GLN A 83 -7.13 -4.77 21.89
N PRO A 84 -7.76 -4.76 23.08
CA PRO A 84 -7.90 -5.98 23.88
C PRO A 84 -8.73 -7.04 23.14
N PRO A 85 -8.69 -8.32 23.56
CA PRO A 85 -9.60 -9.34 23.06
C PRO A 85 -11.06 -8.88 23.05
N HIS A 86 -11.80 -9.22 22.00
CA HIS A 86 -13.20 -8.85 21.81
C HIS A 86 -13.50 -7.35 21.81
N TRP A 87 -12.51 -6.50 21.52
CA TRP A 87 -12.76 -5.09 21.32
C TRP A 87 -13.71 -4.85 20.14
N ASP A 88 -14.68 -3.96 20.36
CA ASP A 88 -15.52 -3.36 19.33
C ASP A 88 -15.43 -1.83 19.40
N GLY A 89 -15.46 -1.18 18.24
CA GLY A 89 -15.38 0.27 18.13
C GLY A 89 -16.72 0.98 18.17
N SER A 90 -17.84 0.26 18.15
CA SER A 90 -19.16 0.82 17.78
C SER A 90 -19.13 1.59 16.44
N TRP A 91 -20.26 2.13 16.00
CA TRP A 91 -20.31 2.92 14.76
C TRP A 91 -19.73 4.32 14.98
N HIS A 92 -18.61 4.64 14.31
CA HIS A 92 -17.95 5.94 14.41
C HIS A 92 -17.13 6.26 13.16
N PRO A 93 -16.95 7.55 12.81
CA PRO A 93 -15.95 7.94 11.83
C PRO A 93 -14.54 7.93 12.43
N ASP A 94 -13.54 7.74 11.58
CA ASP A 94 -12.15 7.95 11.94
C ASP A 94 -11.91 9.41 12.32
N PRO A 95 -11.15 9.73 13.39
CA PRO A 95 -10.95 11.11 13.85
C PRO A 95 -10.14 11.99 12.88
N LYS A 96 -9.35 11.38 12.00
CA LYS A 96 -8.51 12.03 10.99
C LYS A 96 -8.34 11.10 9.80
N VAL A 97 -7.98 11.66 8.64
CA VAL A 97 -7.48 10.86 7.51
C VAL A 97 -6.25 10.09 7.99
N GLN A 98 -6.35 8.77 8.10
CA GLN A 98 -5.35 7.96 8.79
C GLN A 98 -5.07 6.62 8.13
N TRP A 99 -3.80 6.24 8.09
CA TRP A 99 -3.40 4.90 7.70
C TRP A 99 -3.44 3.97 8.90
N ILE A 100 -3.99 2.77 8.73
CA ILE A 100 -4.13 1.76 9.79
C ILE A 100 -3.54 0.46 9.25
N ILE A 101 -2.54 -0.07 9.95
CA ILE A 101 -1.83 -1.29 9.57
C ILE A 101 -1.87 -2.25 10.75
N PRO A 102 -2.54 -3.41 10.63
CA PRO A 102 -2.38 -4.47 11.60
C PRO A 102 -0.95 -4.99 11.61
N LEU A 103 -0.37 -5.09 12.80
CA LEU A 103 0.94 -5.67 13.06
C LEU A 103 0.82 -7.08 13.66
N LYS A 104 -0.27 -7.34 14.40
CA LYS A 104 -0.60 -8.63 15.00
C LYS A 104 -2.12 -8.78 15.11
N GLY A 105 -2.62 -9.99 14.90
CA GLY A 105 -4.05 -10.29 14.93
C GLY A 105 -4.76 -9.81 13.67
N THR A 106 -6.07 -9.98 13.63
CA THR A 106 -6.90 -9.59 12.49
C THR A 106 -7.95 -8.60 12.96
N TRP A 107 -8.01 -7.46 12.28
CA TRP A 107 -8.96 -6.38 12.50
C TRP A 107 -9.99 -6.38 11.37
N TYR A 108 -11.23 -6.01 11.64
CA TYR A 108 -12.22 -5.82 10.58
C TYR A 108 -12.81 -4.42 10.59
N VAL A 109 -13.29 -4.02 9.42
CA VAL A 109 -14.12 -2.83 9.20
C VAL A 109 -15.34 -3.23 8.41
N THR A 110 -16.51 -2.81 8.89
CA THR A 110 -17.77 -2.83 8.15
C THR A 110 -18.16 -1.39 7.87
N ALA A 111 -18.24 -1.01 6.59
CA ALA A 111 -18.73 0.28 6.17
C ALA A 111 -20.28 0.32 6.17
N MET A 112 -20.84 1.52 6.04
CA MET A 112 -22.29 1.75 6.11
C MET A 112 -23.06 1.10 4.96
N ASP A 113 -22.42 0.89 3.82
CA ASP A 113 -22.96 0.12 2.69
C ASP A 113 -23.07 -1.40 2.98
N GLY A 114 -22.60 -1.85 4.14
CA GLY A 114 -22.57 -3.25 4.57
C GLY A 114 -21.31 -3.99 4.11
N THR A 115 -20.42 -3.36 3.36
CA THR A 115 -19.16 -3.99 2.92
C THR A 115 -18.26 -4.20 4.13
N ARG A 116 -17.91 -5.46 4.38
CA ARG A 116 -16.98 -5.87 5.44
C ARG A 116 -15.66 -6.33 4.86
N VAL A 117 -14.57 -5.86 5.45
CA VAL A 117 -13.19 -6.25 5.13
C VAL A 117 -12.49 -6.69 6.40
N GLU A 118 -11.83 -7.84 6.36
CA GLU A 118 -10.94 -8.33 7.42
C GLU A 118 -9.49 -8.17 6.97
N MET A 119 -8.65 -7.63 7.84
CA MET A 119 -7.29 -7.19 7.57
C MET A 119 -6.35 -7.75 8.63
N GLY A 120 -5.37 -8.54 8.18
CA GLY A 120 -4.34 -9.14 9.02
C GLY A 120 -3.00 -8.40 8.91
N PRO A 121 -1.93 -8.98 9.47
CA PRO A 121 -0.61 -8.36 9.45
C PRO A 121 -0.11 -8.09 8.03
N GLY A 122 0.21 -6.83 7.74
CA GLY A 122 0.69 -6.38 6.43
C GLY A 122 -0.39 -5.84 5.49
N ASP A 123 -1.67 -6.03 5.80
CA ASP A 123 -2.74 -5.30 5.12
C ASP A 123 -2.70 -3.82 5.52
N VAL A 124 -3.12 -2.95 4.59
CA VAL A 124 -3.10 -1.50 4.78
C VAL A 124 -4.51 -0.96 4.56
N SER A 125 -5.00 -0.17 5.51
CA SER A 125 -6.24 0.59 5.38
C SER A 125 -5.96 2.09 5.42
N LEU A 126 -6.75 2.85 4.67
CA LEU A 126 -6.89 4.29 4.77
C LEU A 126 -8.30 4.61 5.24
N GLY A 127 -8.40 5.19 6.43
CA GLY A 127 -9.63 5.73 6.99
C GLY A 127 -9.87 7.17 6.56
N GLU A 128 -10.95 7.42 5.80
CA GLU A 128 -11.38 8.73 5.30
C GLU A 128 -12.91 8.86 5.28
N ASP A 129 -13.59 8.38 6.33
CA ASP A 129 -15.05 8.34 6.42
C ASP A 129 -15.66 9.49 7.27
N GLN A 130 -14.88 10.55 7.53
CA GLN A 130 -15.27 11.68 8.37
C GLN A 130 -16.51 12.43 7.86
N MET A 131 -16.75 12.39 6.55
CA MET A 131 -17.84 13.11 5.91
C MET A 131 -19.17 12.35 5.96
N SER A 132 -19.17 11.16 6.56
CA SER A 132 -20.37 10.34 6.71
C SER A 132 -21.42 11.02 7.57
N ARG A 133 -22.68 10.62 7.36
CA ARG A 133 -23.86 11.12 8.07
C ARG A 133 -24.57 9.95 8.71
N LYS A 134 -25.27 10.19 9.81
CA LYS A 134 -26.08 9.14 10.45
C LYS A 134 -27.16 8.63 9.49
N ASP A 135 -27.28 7.32 9.37
CA ASP A 135 -28.39 6.68 8.68
C ASP A 135 -29.66 6.60 9.57
N SER A 136 -30.73 5.99 9.06
CA SER A 136 -31.98 5.79 9.80
C SER A 136 -31.87 4.86 11.02
N GLN A 137 -30.80 4.07 11.11
CA GLN A 137 -30.49 3.16 12.22
C GLN A 137 -29.52 3.83 13.22
N GLY A 138 -29.01 5.02 12.91
CA GLY A 138 -28.06 5.77 13.71
C GLY A 138 -26.59 5.43 13.44
N HIS A 139 -26.30 4.60 12.45
CA HIS A 139 -24.93 4.26 12.05
C HIS A 139 -24.25 5.43 11.35
N ILE A 140 -22.97 5.63 11.63
CA ILE A 140 -22.12 6.67 11.04
C ILE A 140 -20.69 6.15 10.94
N GLY A 141 -19.94 6.57 9.91
CA GLY A 141 -18.55 6.16 9.71
C GLY A 141 -18.46 4.68 9.44
N HIS A 142 -17.87 3.91 10.33
CA HIS A 142 -17.72 2.48 10.20
C HIS A 142 -17.93 1.76 11.53
N PHE A 143 -18.16 0.45 11.46
CA PHE A 143 -18.10 -0.46 12.59
C PHE A 143 -16.83 -1.28 12.50
N ALA A 144 -16.11 -1.45 13.61
CA ALA A 144 -14.86 -2.17 13.63
C ALA A 144 -14.71 -3.06 14.86
N GLY A 145 -13.86 -4.06 14.75
CA GLY A 145 -13.54 -4.94 15.86
C GLY A 145 -12.43 -5.94 15.54
N ASN A 146 -12.14 -6.81 16.51
CA ASN A 146 -11.18 -7.89 16.34
C ASN A 146 -11.86 -9.14 15.75
N VAL A 147 -11.12 -9.90 14.96
CA VAL A 147 -11.50 -11.27 14.57
C VAL A 147 -10.83 -12.24 15.54
N GLY A 148 -11.62 -13.16 16.10
CA GLY A 148 -11.16 -14.14 17.09
C GLY A 148 -11.04 -13.59 18.52
N ASP A 149 -10.30 -14.32 19.35
CA ASP A 149 -10.26 -14.12 20.81
C ASP A 149 -8.94 -13.49 21.31
N ASP A 150 -8.10 -13.03 20.38
CA ASP A 150 -6.81 -12.43 20.69
C ASP A 150 -6.84 -10.90 20.62
N ALA A 151 -5.84 -10.28 21.26
CA ALA A 151 -5.57 -8.86 21.10
C ALA A 151 -5.04 -8.55 19.70
N VAL A 152 -5.40 -7.37 19.17
CA VAL A 152 -4.92 -6.86 17.89
C VAL A 152 -3.99 -5.68 18.13
N THR A 153 -2.81 -5.69 17.51
CA THR A 153 -1.89 -4.56 17.53
C THR A 153 -1.95 -3.84 16.19
N LEU A 154 -2.23 -2.53 16.22
CA LEU A 154 -2.27 -1.68 15.04
C LEU A 154 -1.20 -0.59 15.13
N MET A 155 -0.60 -0.27 13.99
CA MET A 155 0.05 1.01 13.78
C MET A 155 -0.94 1.95 13.09
N VAL A 156 -1.13 3.13 13.65
CA VAL A 156 -1.98 4.18 13.08
C VAL A 156 -1.13 5.41 12.76
N ILE A 157 -1.27 5.93 11.56
CA ILE A 157 -0.56 7.13 11.08
C ILE A 157 -1.62 8.16 10.69
N GLN A 158 -1.88 9.09 11.59
CA GLN A 158 -2.83 10.17 11.37
C GLN A 158 -2.18 11.31 10.60
N THR A 159 -2.80 11.74 9.51
CA THR A 159 -2.30 12.82 8.66
C THR A 159 -3.05 14.14 8.94
N ASN A 160 -2.57 15.24 8.37
CA ASN A 160 -3.29 16.52 8.33
C ASN A 160 -4.06 16.72 7.00
N GLU A 161 -4.23 15.67 6.21
CA GLU A 161 -5.06 15.73 5.00
C GLU A 161 -6.51 16.03 5.39
N GLN A 162 -7.20 16.81 4.55
CA GLN A 162 -8.63 17.02 4.69
C GLN A 162 -9.37 15.84 4.06
N PRO A 163 -10.46 15.36 4.68
CA PRO A 163 -11.28 14.32 4.09
C PRO A 163 -11.99 14.85 2.85
N THR A 164 -12.32 13.93 1.96
CA THR A 164 -12.98 14.18 0.68
C THR A 164 -14.25 13.32 0.55
N THR A 165 -15.02 13.60 -0.49
CA THR A 165 -16.27 12.90 -0.79
C THR A 165 -16.26 12.46 -2.24
N ASP A 166 -16.77 11.26 -2.54
CA ASP A 166 -16.78 10.66 -3.89
C ASP A 166 -15.38 10.54 -4.54
N GLN A 167 -14.34 10.31 -3.73
CA GLN A 167 -12.96 10.20 -4.20
C GLN A 167 -12.29 8.89 -3.74
N PRO A 168 -12.81 7.71 -4.12
CA PRO A 168 -12.09 6.45 -3.90
C PRO A 168 -10.72 6.50 -4.58
N CYS A 169 -9.73 5.84 -3.97
CA CYS A 169 -8.37 5.73 -4.50
C CYS A 169 -7.69 7.06 -4.88
N ARG A 170 -7.93 8.14 -4.12
CA ARG A 170 -7.39 9.47 -4.44
C ARG A 170 -5.90 9.66 -4.17
N PHE A 171 -5.29 8.80 -3.34
CA PHE A 171 -3.86 8.84 -3.09
C PHE A 171 -3.16 8.09 -4.22
N LYS A 172 -2.55 8.88 -5.11
CA LYS A 172 -1.83 8.43 -6.29
C LYS A 172 -0.40 8.91 -6.23
#